data_AF-A0A167CD12-F1
#
_entry.id   AF-A0A167CD12-F1
#
_cell.length_a   1.000
_cell.length_b   1.000
_cell.length_c   1.000
_cell.angle_alpha   90.00
_cell.angle_beta   90.00
_cell.angle_gamma   90.00
#
_symmetry.space_group_name_H-M   'P 1'
#
loop_
_entity.id
_entity.type
_entity.pdbx_description
1 polymer ?
#
loop_
_entity_poly.entity_id
_entity_poly.type
_entity_poly.pdbx_seq_one_letter_code
_entity_poly.pdbx_strand_id
1 'polypeptide(L)'
;MRTGAVVAAGLTGLALSPVLAADESVVGVFIFGRHADRLTKVSKDSHEGTKILTPEGSWEAFESGQFYQNRYMSNDSGFRIQGLNQTYQPNQFNAFASDSDVLEKTAQGFLQGLYPPLTSIDGQADTVQGSSLANGSFIETPLGGYQYVYFTGMDGSTPDGIWLQGDANCPVYTNASNAYMDSPEFHQLNTSTFNFYQSLFPLVEGQLTKAQLNYGNAYGVFDYFMVNSVHNETFANLIANKTDEFHQVRTLQDIYSKALNYNSSNLDTTIGGQTMAGFILQQLNLTETTGDAPYMTYAVGAYDIFYQLFGVLDLYNVNQTVDTTFTGIINYAASAVFELVESDNDKMIRFGFRNGTDESDTVLYYPILGSNSTEMPYTTFVSELTKKSITDLKTWCNTCSAWSQDFCKVYSPDYLNAAAHNFKFSTSNLSLAGAGGIGAGVTLFVVALVLALAYLFFRKSRSTSSSIHSSPHTEVGSVSSAPKQEV
;
A
#
# COMPACT_ATOMS: atom_id res chain seq x y z
N MET A 1 -38.00 14.73 16.52
CA MET A 1 -39.11 13.84 16.93
C MET A 1 -39.75 13.21 15.71
N ARG A 2 -39.46 11.94 15.46
CA ARG A 2 -40.29 10.98 14.71
C ARG A 2 -39.70 9.59 14.96
N THR A 3 -40.20 8.94 15.99
CA THR A 3 -39.96 7.53 16.30
C THR A 3 -40.91 6.68 15.47
N GLY A 4 -40.37 5.85 14.59
CA GLY A 4 -41.10 4.79 13.90
C GLY A 4 -40.42 3.46 14.18
N ALA A 5 -41.06 2.62 14.98
CA ALA A 5 -40.61 1.26 15.25
C ALA A 5 -40.76 0.40 13.99
N VAL A 6 -39.71 -0.33 13.63
CA VAL A 6 -39.77 -1.36 12.58
C VAL A 6 -39.85 -2.72 13.28
N VAL A 7 -40.92 -3.45 12.99
CA VAL A 7 -41.13 -4.85 13.39
C VAL A 7 -40.34 -5.74 12.44
N ALA A 8 -39.43 -6.54 12.98
CA ALA A 8 -38.61 -7.48 12.23
C ALA A 8 -39.32 -8.84 12.05
N ALA A 9 -39.37 -9.33 10.80
CA ALA A 9 -39.47 -10.74 10.49
C ALA A 9 -38.98 -11.00 9.05
N GLY A 10 -37.89 -11.77 8.92
CA GLY A 10 -37.38 -12.30 7.65
C GLY A 10 -35.87 -12.45 7.69
N LEU A 11 -35.35 -13.68 7.61
CA LEU A 11 -33.94 -14.07 7.81
C LEU A 11 -32.92 -13.20 7.07
N THR A 12 -31.86 -12.83 7.79
CA THR A 12 -30.99 -11.68 7.55
C THR A 12 -29.52 -12.08 7.41
N GLY A 13 -28.89 -11.73 6.28
CA GLY A 13 -27.46 -11.39 6.24
C GLY A 13 -27.31 -9.90 6.50
N LEU A 14 -27.67 -9.44 7.70
CA LEU A 14 -27.56 -8.04 8.11
C LEU A 14 -26.16 -7.81 8.66
N ALA A 15 -25.51 -6.72 8.25
CA ALA A 15 -24.44 -6.13 9.03
C ALA A 15 -24.94 -5.93 10.47
N LEU A 16 -24.21 -6.45 11.46
CA LEU A 16 -24.62 -6.35 12.86
C LEU A 16 -23.89 -5.20 13.54
N SER A 17 -24.64 -4.42 14.31
CA SER A 17 -24.07 -3.40 15.19
C SER A 17 -23.13 -4.05 16.21
N PRO A 18 -22.08 -3.36 16.63
CA PRO A 18 -21.10 -3.92 17.55
C PRO A 18 -21.69 -4.05 18.96
N VAL A 19 -22.06 -5.27 19.35
CA VAL A 19 -22.46 -5.64 20.72
C VAL A 19 -21.76 -6.94 21.08
N LEU A 20 -20.98 -6.94 22.17
CA LEU A 20 -20.44 -8.16 22.75
C LEU A 20 -21.54 -8.93 23.48
N ALA A 21 -21.50 -10.26 23.40
CA ALA A 21 -22.23 -11.10 24.34
C ALA A 21 -21.69 -10.89 25.77
N ALA A 22 -22.53 -11.15 26.78
CA ALA A 22 -22.22 -10.81 28.18
C ALA A 22 -20.97 -11.49 28.76
N ASP A 23 -20.55 -12.62 28.18
CA ASP A 23 -19.38 -13.42 28.60
C ASP A 23 -18.26 -13.46 27.54
N GLU A 24 -18.34 -12.61 26.52
CA GLU A 24 -17.33 -12.51 25.45
C GLU A 24 -16.30 -11.42 25.74
N SER A 25 -15.03 -11.69 25.43
CA SER A 25 -13.95 -10.69 25.49
C SER A 25 -13.12 -10.66 24.21
N VAL A 26 -12.67 -9.48 23.81
CA VAL A 26 -11.68 -9.35 22.71
C VAL A 26 -10.29 -9.60 23.30
N VAL A 27 -9.58 -10.58 22.76
CA VAL A 27 -8.23 -10.98 23.23
C VAL A 27 -7.13 -10.60 22.24
N GLY A 28 -7.51 -10.30 20.99
CA GLY A 28 -6.56 -9.90 19.95
C GLY A 28 -7.23 -9.16 18.80
N VAL A 29 -6.49 -8.30 18.11
CA VAL A 29 -7.01 -7.61 16.93
C VAL A 29 -5.94 -7.39 15.86
N PHE A 30 -6.33 -7.63 14.60
CA PHE A 30 -5.60 -7.17 13.43
C PHE A 30 -6.42 -6.09 12.69
N ILE A 31 -5.80 -4.96 12.40
CA ILE A 31 -6.42 -3.82 11.73
C ILE A 31 -5.63 -3.53 10.45
N PHE A 32 -6.29 -3.66 9.30
CA PHE A 32 -5.76 -3.16 8.03
C PHE A 32 -6.43 -1.83 7.70
N GLY A 33 -5.67 -0.74 7.71
CA GLY A 33 -6.13 0.60 7.35
C GLY A 33 -5.82 0.95 5.89
N ARG A 34 -6.71 1.69 5.25
CA ARG A 34 -6.41 2.41 4.01
C ARG A 34 -5.62 3.66 4.38
N HIS A 35 -4.72 4.08 3.49
CA HIS A 35 -4.15 5.42 3.57
C HIS A 35 -5.23 6.52 3.71
N ALA A 36 -4.86 7.62 4.35
CA ALA A 36 -5.73 8.78 4.52
C ALA A 36 -5.67 9.74 3.31
N ASP A 37 -6.39 10.86 3.40
CA ASP A 37 -6.49 11.87 2.36
C ASP A 37 -5.14 12.42 1.91
N ARG A 38 -5.02 12.62 0.59
CA ARG A 38 -3.78 12.99 -0.08
C ARG A 38 -4.08 13.87 -1.29
N LEU A 39 -3.05 14.55 -1.78
CA LEU A 39 -3.18 15.30 -3.04
C LEU A 39 -3.46 14.37 -4.23
N THR A 40 -4.01 14.97 -5.29
CA THR A 40 -4.41 14.23 -6.50
C THR A 40 -3.19 13.63 -7.19
N LYS A 41 -3.37 12.41 -7.72
CA LYS A 41 -2.37 11.75 -8.57
C LYS A 41 -2.33 12.33 -9.99
N VAL A 42 -3.32 13.12 -10.39
CA VAL A 42 -3.41 13.64 -11.74
C VAL A 42 -3.40 15.17 -11.73
N SER A 43 -2.27 15.74 -12.14
CA SER A 43 -2.11 17.18 -12.38
C SER A 43 -1.21 17.41 -13.60
N LYS A 44 -1.24 18.62 -14.16
CA LYS A 44 -0.27 18.99 -15.21
C LYS A 44 1.17 19.05 -14.70
N ASP A 45 1.35 19.26 -13.40
CA ASP A 45 2.63 19.34 -12.71
C ASP A 45 3.00 17.99 -12.06
N SER A 46 2.70 16.88 -12.76
CA SER A 46 2.67 15.48 -12.30
C SER A 46 4.00 14.87 -11.82
N HIS A 47 4.92 15.66 -11.27
CA HIS A 47 6.18 15.16 -10.73
C HIS A 47 6.20 15.03 -9.20
N GLU A 48 5.26 15.64 -8.44
CA GLU A 48 5.32 15.60 -6.96
C GLU A 48 4.01 15.32 -6.20
N GLY A 49 2.81 15.45 -6.80
CA GLY A 49 1.53 15.35 -6.08
C GLY A 49 1.14 13.96 -5.56
N THR A 50 1.73 12.88 -6.10
CA THR A 50 1.36 11.49 -5.79
C THR A 50 1.83 10.99 -4.43
N LYS A 51 2.61 11.80 -3.69
CA LYS A 51 3.29 11.39 -2.45
C LYS A 51 2.89 12.19 -1.22
N ILE A 52 2.03 13.21 -1.35
CA ILE A 52 1.81 14.16 -0.25
C ILE A 52 0.50 13.84 0.48
N LEU A 53 0.63 13.39 1.73
CA LEU A 53 -0.48 13.35 2.70
C LEU A 53 -0.90 14.79 3.04
N THR A 54 -2.20 15.07 3.08
CA THR A 54 -2.70 16.40 3.45
C THR A 54 -2.81 16.55 4.98
N PRO A 55 -3.00 17.79 5.48
CA PRO A 55 -3.41 18.00 6.87
C PRO A 55 -4.73 17.32 7.23
N GLU A 56 -5.70 17.28 6.31
CA GLU A 56 -6.96 16.54 6.48
C GLU A 56 -6.67 15.05 6.69
N GLY A 57 -5.86 14.45 5.81
CA GLY A 57 -5.49 13.04 5.94
C GLY A 57 -4.70 12.73 7.21
N SER A 58 -3.93 13.70 7.72
CA SER A 58 -3.26 13.56 9.01
C SER A 58 -4.28 13.50 10.17
N TRP A 59 -5.35 14.29 10.10
CA TRP A 59 -6.46 14.25 11.06
C TRP A 59 -7.28 12.98 10.95
N GLU A 60 -7.65 12.55 9.74
CA GLU A 60 -8.36 11.28 9.53
C GLU A 60 -7.56 10.10 10.12
N ALA A 61 -6.25 10.05 9.87
CA ALA A 61 -5.39 9.03 10.46
C ALA A 61 -5.40 9.09 11.99
N PHE A 62 -5.23 10.28 12.56
CA PHE A 62 -5.27 10.51 14.02
C PHE A 62 -6.61 10.09 14.63
N GLU A 63 -7.74 10.48 14.04
CA GLU A 63 -9.08 10.13 14.50
C GLU A 63 -9.32 8.62 14.42
N SER A 64 -8.84 7.97 13.36
CA SER A 64 -8.88 6.50 13.25
C SER A 64 -8.09 5.83 14.39
N GLY A 65 -6.89 6.31 14.70
CA GLY A 65 -6.11 5.84 15.84
C GLY A 65 -6.82 6.04 17.18
N GLN A 66 -7.41 7.22 17.39
CA GLN A 66 -8.14 7.56 18.62
C GLN A 66 -9.38 6.69 18.80
N PHE A 67 -10.11 6.40 17.72
CA PHE A 67 -11.24 5.47 17.74
C PHE A 67 -10.82 4.10 18.30
N TYR A 68 -9.68 3.56 17.84
CA TYR A 68 -9.21 2.25 18.30
C TYR A 68 -8.58 2.26 19.69
N GLN A 69 -7.96 3.37 20.11
CA GLN A 69 -7.56 3.56 21.50
C GLN A 69 -8.78 3.49 22.43
N ASN A 70 -9.81 4.28 22.13
CA ASN A 70 -11.05 4.30 22.90
C ASN A 70 -11.73 2.93 22.91
N ARG A 71 -11.73 2.23 21.77
CA ARG A 71 -12.37 0.92 21.63
C ARG A 71 -11.64 -0.18 22.41
N TYR A 72 -10.32 -0.28 22.29
CA TYR A 72 -9.58 -1.46 22.80
C TYR A 72 -8.77 -1.20 24.07
N MET A 73 -8.54 0.05 24.46
CA MET A 73 -7.69 0.39 25.62
C MET A 73 -8.45 1.12 26.74
N SER A 74 -9.57 1.78 26.44
CA SER A 74 -10.36 2.50 27.46
C SER A 74 -10.99 1.55 28.48
N ASN A 75 -10.97 1.94 29.75
CA ASN A 75 -11.56 1.17 30.86
C ASN A 75 -13.08 1.02 30.75
N ASP A 76 -13.76 1.98 30.14
CA ASP A 76 -15.22 1.99 30.00
C ASP A 76 -15.71 1.29 28.73
N SER A 77 -14.78 0.82 27.88
CA SER A 77 -15.13 0.10 26.66
C SER A 77 -15.42 -1.36 26.95
N GLY A 78 -16.57 -1.85 26.48
CA GLY A 78 -16.85 -3.30 26.47
C GLY A 78 -15.83 -4.08 25.64
N PHE A 79 -15.25 -3.48 24.59
CA PHE A 79 -14.27 -4.11 23.70
C PHE A 79 -12.83 -4.06 24.21
N ARG A 80 -12.62 -3.61 25.45
CA ARG A 80 -11.28 -3.48 26.01
C ARG A 80 -10.53 -4.81 25.96
N ILE A 81 -9.33 -4.78 25.41
CA ILE A 81 -8.41 -5.92 25.41
C ILE A 81 -7.63 -5.91 26.72
N GLN A 82 -7.79 -6.96 27.52
CA GLN A 82 -7.06 -7.08 28.78
C GLN A 82 -5.55 -7.23 28.50
N GLY A 83 -4.73 -6.48 29.23
CA GLY A 83 -3.27 -6.46 29.07
C GLY A 83 -2.73 -5.44 28.08
N LEU A 84 -3.56 -4.90 27.16
CA LEU A 84 -3.14 -3.83 26.25
C LEU A 84 -3.11 -2.48 26.97
N ASN A 85 -1.91 -1.90 27.11
CA ASN A 85 -1.71 -0.67 27.88
C ASN A 85 -1.87 0.59 27.02
N GLN A 86 -2.36 1.67 27.65
CA GLN A 86 -2.38 3.03 27.08
C GLN A 86 -0.99 3.68 27.02
N THR A 87 -0.04 3.18 27.82
CA THR A 87 1.39 3.49 27.70
C THR A 87 2.04 2.46 26.79
N TYR A 88 2.68 2.93 25.71
CA TYR A 88 3.26 2.08 24.69
C TYR A 88 4.25 1.06 25.26
N GLN A 89 4.03 -0.22 24.94
CA GLN A 89 4.92 -1.33 25.23
C GLN A 89 5.26 -2.04 23.91
N PRO A 90 6.54 -2.12 23.50
CA PRO A 90 6.91 -2.67 22.20
C PRO A 90 6.49 -4.12 21.94
N ASN A 91 6.27 -4.93 22.98
CA ASN A 91 5.84 -6.32 22.84
C ASN A 91 4.32 -6.46 22.65
N GLN A 92 3.51 -5.47 23.02
CA GLN A 92 2.05 -5.56 23.00
C GLN A 92 1.45 -5.25 21.62
N PHE A 93 2.23 -4.64 20.73
CA PHE A 93 1.72 -4.05 19.52
C PHE A 93 2.72 -4.12 18.36
N ASN A 94 2.23 -4.50 17.18
CA ASN A 94 2.98 -4.42 15.93
C ASN A 94 2.35 -3.37 15.00
N ALA A 95 3.19 -2.57 14.33
CA ALA A 95 2.74 -1.70 13.25
C ALA A 95 3.58 -1.86 11.98
N PHE A 96 2.90 -1.79 10.83
CA PHE A 96 3.50 -1.94 9.52
C PHE A 96 2.94 -0.92 8.53
N ALA A 97 3.79 -0.41 7.65
CA ALA A 97 3.40 0.42 6.51
C ALA A 97 4.20 -0.01 5.29
N SER A 98 3.64 0.07 4.09
CA SER A 98 4.48 -0.03 2.89
C SER A 98 5.35 1.22 2.75
N ASP A 99 6.57 1.07 2.22
CA ASP A 99 7.53 2.18 2.03
C ASP A 99 7.04 3.19 0.98
N SER A 100 6.25 4.15 1.45
CA SER A 100 5.66 5.24 0.68
C SER A 100 5.32 6.37 1.62
N ASP A 101 5.69 7.60 1.24
CA ASP A 101 5.51 8.80 2.07
C ASP A 101 4.07 8.96 2.60
N VAL A 102 3.05 8.72 1.77
CA VAL A 102 1.64 8.78 2.20
C VAL A 102 1.30 7.70 3.21
N LEU A 103 1.77 6.47 3.00
CA LEU A 103 1.43 5.31 3.84
C LEU A 103 2.14 5.42 5.20
N GLU A 104 3.43 5.73 5.20
CA GLU A 104 4.19 5.91 6.44
C GLU A 104 3.69 7.09 7.26
N LYS A 105 3.34 8.23 6.63
CA LYS A 105 2.73 9.36 7.34
C LYS A 105 1.32 9.04 7.85
N THR A 106 0.54 8.26 7.10
CA THR A 106 -0.76 7.77 7.61
C THR A 106 -0.55 6.89 8.84
N ALA A 107 0.41 5.95 8.80
CA ALA A 107 0.72 5.11 9.95
C ALA A 107 1.15 5.95 11.16
N GLN A 108 1.99 6.97 10.95
CA GLN A 108 2.38 7.88 12.02
C GLN A 108 1.17 8.61 12.60
N GLY A 109 0.31 9.22 11.78
CA GLY A 109 -0.90 9.89 12.25
C GLY A 109 -1.81 8.95 13.06
N PHE A 110 -2.03 7.73 12.57
CA PHE A 110 -2.75 6.69 13.29
C PHE A 110 -2.13 6.38 14.65
N LEU A 111 -0.81 6.20 14.71
CA LEU A 111 -0.11 5.91 15.96
C LEU A 111 -0.15 7.08 16.95
N GLN A 112 -0.21 8.31 16.47
CA GLN A 112 -0.40 9.50 17.31
C GLN A 112 -1.79 9.53 17.95
N GLY A 113 -2.81 9.08 17.24
CA GLY A 113 -4.15 8.91 17.80
C GLY A 113 -4.27 7.72 18.74
N LEU A 114 -3.59 6.62 18.41
CA LEU A 114 -3.61 5.38 19.19
C LEU A 114 -2.83 5.51 20.51
N TYR A 115 -1.68 6.18 20.48
CA TYR A 115 -0.81 6.44 21.63
C TYR A 115 -0.53 7.94 21.74
N PRO A 116 -1.52 8.75 22.16
CA PRO A 116 -1.36 10.19 22.26
C PRO A 116 -0.39 10.58 23.39
N PRO A 117 0.03 11.85 23.49
CA PRO A 117 0.89 12.31 24.59
C PRO A 117 0.36 11.90 25.97
N LEU A 118 1.22 11.40 26.87
CA LEU A 118 0.79 10.89 28.17
C LEU A 118 0.02 11.91 29.01
N THR A 119 0.32 13.22 28.88
CA THR A 119 -0.43 14.28 29.56
C THR A 119 -1.87 14.44 29.08
N SER A 120 -2.23 13.86 27.93
CA SER A 120 -3.58 13.87 27.37
C SER A 120 -4.44 12.69 27.84
N ILE A 121 -3.83 11.69 28.50
CA ILE A 121 -4.51 10.50 28.99
C ILE A 121 -4.74 10.66 30.50
N ASP A 122 -5.99 10.51 30.93
CA ASP A 122 -6.35 10.64 32.34
C ASP A 122 -5.60 9.61 33.19
N GLY A 123 -5.05 10.07 34.33
CA GLY A 123 -4.24 9.24 35.21
C GLY A 123 -2.82 8.89 34.71
N GLN A 124 -2.38 9.39 33.55
CA GLN A 124 -1.04 9.09 33.00
C GLN A 124 -0.06 10.27 33.02
N ALA A 125 -0.47 11.46 33.49
CA ALA A 125 0.42 12.62 33.55
C ALA A 125 1.71 12.35 34.36
N ASP A 126 1.61 11.55 35.42
CA ASP A 126 2.75 11.19 36.27
C ASP A 126 3.69 10.14 35.65
N THR A 127 3.34 9.54 34.50
CA THR A 127 4.19 8.58 33.77
C THR A 127 5.07 9.23 32.71
N VAL A 128 4.95 10.55 32.52
CA VAL A 128 5.82 11.33 31.63
C VAL A 128 7.28 11.16 32.07
N GLN A 129 8.11 10.66 31.15
CA GLN A 129 9.53 10.47 31.43
C GLN A 129 10.26 11.81 31.43
N GLY A 130 11.23 11.96 32.35
CA GLY A 130 12.09 13.12 32.40
C GLY A 130 13.41 12.82 33.10
N SER A 131 14.33 13.77 33.07
CA SER A 131 15.64 13.65 33.70
C SER A 131 16.09 14.95 34.36
N SER A 132 16.74 14.83 35.51
CA SER A 132 17.41 15.94 36.16
C SER A 132 18.73 16.24 35.44
N LEU A 133 18.98 17.52 35.17
CA LEU A 133 20.17 18.03 34.51
C LEU A 133 21.20 18.54 35.53
N ALA A 134 22.47 18.58 35.14
CA ALA A 134 23.58 18.98 36.02
C ALA A 134 23.51 20.43 36.52
N ASN A 135 22.76 21.30 35.85
CA ASN A 135 22.49 22.68 36.25
C ASN A 135 21.33 22.79 37.28
N GLY A 136 20.75 21.66 37.71
CA GLY A 136 19.63 21.60 38.65
C GLY A 136 18.24 21.74 38.02
N SER A 137 18.11 21.92 36.70
CA SER A 137 16.80 21.91 36.03
C SER A 137 16.32 20.47 35.76
N PHE A 138 15.02 20.28 35.61
CA PHE A 138 14.39 19.04 35.16
C PHE A 138 13.89 19.22 33.72
N ILE A 139 14.10 18.22 32.87
CA ILE A 139 13.58 18.21 31.49
C ILE A 139 12.73 16.96 31.27
N GLU A 140 11.54 17.17 30.73
CA GLU A 140 10.60 16.10 30.34
C GLU A 140 10.77 15.74 28.86
N THR A 141 10.24 14.59 28.48
CA THR A 141 10.11 14.22 27.07
C THR A 141 9.24 15.27 26.34
N PRO A 142 9.61 15.66 25.10
CA PRO A 142 8.89 16.70 24.37
C PRO A 142 7.40 16.41 24.16
N LEU A 143 6.66 17.46 23.79
CA LEU A 143 5.25 17.38 23.37
C LEU A 143 4.31 16.75 24.42
N GLY A 144 4.57 16.98 25.71
CA GLY A 144 3.72 16.47 26.79
C GLY A 144 3.84 14.96 27.01
N GLY A 145 5.05 14.42 26.86
CA GLY A 145 5.25 12.96 26.96
C GLY A 145 4.77 12.21 25.73
N TYR A 146 5.08 12.73 24.54
CA TYR A 146 4.80 12.02 23.28
C TYR A 146 5.38 10.61 23.29
N GLN A 147 4.56 9.65 22.88
CA GLN A 147 4.92 8.23 22.88
C GLN A 147 5.53 7.87 21.53
N TYR A 148 6.82 7.52 21.51
CA TYR A 148 7.53 7.14 20.29
C TYR A 148 7.24 5.68 19.94
N VAL A 149 6.13 5.45 19.25
CA VAL A 149 5.72 4.12 18.79
C VAL A 149 6.54 3.71 17.56
N TYR A 150 7.11 2.51 17.61
CA TYR A 150 7.84 1.95 16.48
C TYR A 150 6.88 1.27 15.49
N PHE A 151 7.12 1.47 14.20
CA PHE A 151 6.51 0.70 13.12
C PHE A 151 7.57 0.29 12.10
N THR A 152 7.28 -0.77 11.34
CA THR A 152 8.19 -1.28 10.31
C THR A 152 7.71 -0.84 8.93
N GLY A 153 8.57 -0.13 8.19
CA GLY A 153 8.41 0.11 6.76
C GLY A 153 8.72 -1.16 5.96
N MET A 154 7.82 -1.56 5.06
CA MET A 154 7.99 -2.71 4.18
C MET A 154 8.24 -2.22 2.75
N ASP A 155 9.50 -2.29 2.34
CA ASP A 155 9.91 -1.97 0.97
C ASP A 155 9.47 -3.10 0.02
N GLY A 156 8.71 -2.73 -1.02
CA GLY A 156 8.25 -3.62 -2.09
C GLY A 156 9.37 -4.29 -2.90
N SER A 157 10.63 -3.85 -2.76
CA SER A 157 11.82 -4.48 -3.33
C SER A 157 12.41 -5.59 -2.46
N THR A 158 11.89 -5.78 -1.25
CA THR A 158 12.34 -6.78 -0.28
C THR A 158 11.34 -7.93 -0.17
N PRO A 159 11.76 -9.10 0.37
CA PRO A 159 10.87 -10.22 0.62
C PRO A 159 9.60 -9.87 1.41
N ASP A 160 9.70 -8.97 2.39
CA ASP A 160 8.59 -8.63 3.28
C ASP A 160 7.57 -7.68 2.62
N GLY A 161 7.96 -7.00 1.53
CA GLY A 161 7.08 -6.11 0.78
C GLY A 161 5.83 -6.81 0.24
N ILE A 162 5.89 -8.12 0.00
CA ILE A 162 4.77 -8.90 -0.54
C ILE A 162 3.56 -8.91 0.39
N TRP A 163 3.73 -8.71 1.70
CA TRP A 163 2.65 -8.84 2.67
C TRP A 163 1.63 -7.70 2.60
N LEU A 164 2.09 -6.48 2.25
CA LEU A 164 1.22 -5.31 2.11
C LEU A 164 1.02 -4.87 0.66
N GLN A 165 1.89 -5.33 -0.25
CA GLN A 165 1.88 -4.97 -1.67
C GLN A 165 2.12 -6.19 -2.57
N GLY A 166 1.47 -7.31 -2.28
CA GLY A 166 1.70 -8.56 -3.02
C GLY A 166 1.26 -8.53 -4.49
N ASP A 167 0.51 -7.52 -4.90
CA ASP A 167 0.15 -7.23 -6.28
C ASP A 167 1.22 -6.40 -7.02
N ALA A 168 2.00 -5.60 -6.29
CA ALA A 168 3.15 -4.89 -6.82
C ALA A 168 4.23 -5.87 -7.29
N ASN A 169 4.94 -5.51 -8.36
CA ASN A 169 6.03 -6.33 -8.90
C ASN A 169 5.61 -7.77 -9.29
N CYS A 170 4.31 -8.01 -9.48
CA CYS A 170 3.73 -9.30 -9.85
C CYS A 170 3.22 -9.27 -11.30
N PRO A 171 3.98 -9.81 -12.28
CA PRO A 171 3.56 -9.86 -13.67
C PRO A 171 2.22 -10.58 -13.90
N VAL A 172 1.96 -11.65 -13.16
CA VAL A 172 0.71 -12.42 -13.29
C VAL A 172 -0.50 -11.60 -12.86
N TYR A 173 -0.44 -10.93 -11.70
CA TYR A 173 -1.47 -9.97 -11.29
C TYR A 173 -1.66 -8.87 -12.33
N THR A 174 -0.55 -8.26 -12.78
CA THR A 174 -0.60 -7.15 -13.76
C THR A 174 -1.32 -7.56 -15.03
N ASN A 175 -1.03 -8.76 -15.56
CA ASN A 175 -1.70 -9.29 -16.74
C ASN A 175 -3.18 -9.60 -16.47
N ALA A 176 -3.50 -10.22 -15.32
CA ALA A 176 -4.86 -10.55 -14.94
C ALA A 176 -5.75 -9.31 -14.76
N SER A 177 -5.22 -8.26 -14.13
CA SER A 177 -5.88 -6.97 -13.95
C SER A 177 -6.11 -6.26 -15.29
N ASN A 178 -5.07 -6.16 -16.12
CA ASN A 178 -5.15 -5.49 -17.42
C ASN A 178 -6.08 -6.19 -18.42
N ALA A 179 -6.29 -7.50 -18.30
CA ALA A 179 -7.20 -8.26 -19.16
C ALA A 179 -8.65 -7.73 -19.11
N TYR A 180 -9.04 -7.01 -18.05
CA TYR A 180 -10.32 -6.31 -18.00
C TYR A 180 -10.49 -5.30 -19.15
N MET A 181 -9.42 -4.61 -19.56
CA MET A 181 -9.49 -3.59 -20.62
C MET A 181 -9.79 -4.17 -22.00
N ASP A 182 -9.57 -5.46 -22.19
CA ASP A 182 -9.88 -6.20 -23.41
C ASP A 182 -11.26 -6.88 -23.35
N SER A 183 -12.00 -6.73 -22.24
CA SER A 183 -13.26 -7.41 -22.03
C SER A 183 -14.44 -6.71 -22.75
N PRO A 184 -15.47 -7.47 -23.18
CA PRO A 184 -16.68 -6.90 -23.74
C PRO A 184 -17.35 -5.87 -22.82
N GLU A 185 -17.34 -6.13 -21.51
CA GLU A 185 -17.94 -5.27 -20.48
C GLU A 185 -17.22 -3.91 -20.42
N PHE A 186 -15.87 -3.91 -20.45
CA PHE A 186 -15.10 -2.67 -20.51
C PHE A 186 -15.39 -1.89 -21.80
N HIS A 187 -15.35 -2.55 -22.96
CA HIS A 187 -15.61 -1.88 -24.24
C HIS A 187 -17.02 -1.28 -24.32
N GLN A 188 -18.02 -1.97 -23.77
CA GLN A 188 -19.40 -1.50 -23.70
C GLN A 188 -19.52 -0.26 -22.80
N LEU A 189 -18.96 -0.30 -21.57
CA LEU A 189 -18.97 0.83 -20.65
C LEU A 189 -18.19 2.02 -21.22
N ASN A 190 -17.00 1.79 -21.78
CA ASN A 190 -16.19 2.85 -22.37
C ASN A 190 -16.91 3.55 -23.54
N THR A 191 -17.57 2.78 -24.41
CA THR A 191 -18.32 3.35 -25.53
C THR A 191 -19.57 4.10 -25.06
N SER A 192 -20.37 3.48 -24.19
CA SER A 192 -21.65 4.06 -23.72
C SER A 192 -21.47 5.30 -22.86
N THR A 193 -20.36 5.41 -22.12
CA THR A 193 -20.07 6.54 -21.23
C THR A 193 -19.14 7.58 -21.85
N PHE A 194 -18.65 7.37 -23.08
CA PHE A 194 -17.70 8.28 -23.73
C PHE A 194 -18.22 9.72 -23.79
N ASN A 195 -19.46 9.91 -24.25
CA ASN A 195 -20.06 11.25 -24.34
C ASN A 195 -20.24 11.91 -22.97
N PHE A 196 -20.51 11.12 -21.93
CA PHE A 196 -20.56 11.62 -20.56
C PHE A 196 -19.18 12.13 -20.12
N TYR A 197 -18.12 11.34 -20.27
CA TYR A 197 -16.78 11.81 -19.92
C TYR A 197 -16.36 13.05 -20.72
N GLN A 198 -16.67 13.10 -22.01
CA GLN A 198 -16.36 14.26 -22.85
C GLN A 198 -17.10 15.53 -22.38
N SER A 199 -18.30 15.41 -21.81
CA SER A 199 -19.05 16.55 -21.29
C SER A 199 -18.43 17.16 -20.02
N LEU A 200 -17.56 16.41 -19.32
CA LEU A 200 -16.84 16.89 -18.13
C LEU A 200 -15.68 17.84 -18.46
N PHE A 201 -15.28 17.96 -19.74
CA PHE A 201 -14.11 18.75 -20.14
C PHE A 201 -14.12 20.20 -19.61
N PRO A 202 -15.22 20.96 -19.63
CA PRO A 202 -15.25 22.32 -19.07
C PRO A 202 -14.95 22.39 -17.57
N LEU A 203 -15.11 21.30 -16.81
CA LEU A 203 -14.86 21.24 -15.37
C LEU A 203 -13.38 20.98 -15.05
N VAL A 204 -12.66 20.32 -15.96
CA VAL A 204 -11.28 19.86 -15.77
C VAL A 204 -10.31 20.49 -16.78
N GLU A 205 -10.78 21.49 -17.52
CA GLU A 205 -9.99 22.19 -18.51
C GLU A 205 -8.74 22.76 -17.83
N GLY A 206 -7.60 22.59 -18.47
CA GLY A 206 -6.35 23.00 -17.88
C GLY A 206 -5.72 21.96 -16.95
N GLN A 207 -6.37 20.82 -16.66
CA GLN A 207 -5.81 19.75 -15.84
C GLN A 207 -5.83 18.40 -16.58
N LEU A 208 -6.94 18.07 -17.23
CA LEU A 208 -7.09 16.87 -18.06
C LEU A 208 -7.37 17.24 -19.52
N THR A 209 -6.82 16.44 -20.44
CA THR A 209 -7.12 16.57 -21.87
C THR A 209 -8.38 15.80 -22.24
N LYS A 210 -9.04 16.15 -23.36
CA LYS A 210 -10.18 15.36 -23.88
C LYS A 210 -9.83 13.89 -24.14
N ALA A 211 -8.59 13.59 -24.53
CA ALA A 211 -8.14 12.22 -24.74
C ALA A 211 -8.13 11.40 -23.43
N GLN A 212 -7.88 12.05 -22.29
CA GLN A 212 -7.90 11.43 -20.96
C GLN A 212 -9.32 11.32 -20.38
N LEU A 213 -10.34 11.89 -21.02
CA LEU A 213 -11.73 11.84 -20.56
C LEU A 213 -12.48 10.67 -21.20
N ASN A 214 -12.24 9.47 -20.65
CA ASN A 214 -12.94 8.26 -21.02
C ASN A 214 -12.93 7.25 -19.85
N TYR A 215 -13.68 6.16 -19.98
CA TYR A 215 -13.79 5.15 -18.91
C TYR A 215 -12.47 4.45 -18.60
N GLY A 216 -11.58 4.29 -19.59
CA GLY A 216 -10.22 3.78 -19.38
C GLY A 216 -9.34 4.67 -18.47
N ASN A 217 -9.80 5.86 -18.13
CA ASN A 217 -9.17 6.73 -17.12
C ASN A 217 -10.15 7.11 -16.01
N ALA A 218 -11.13 6.24 -15.69
CA ALA A 218 -12.13 6.49 -14.63
C ALA A 218 -11.46 6.87 -13.29
N TYR A 219 -10.38 6.18 -12.92
CA TYR A 219 -9.60 6.49 -11.72
C TYR A 219 -9.05 7.91 -11.72
N GLY A 220 -8.38 8.32 -12.80
CA GLY A 220 -7.77 9.64 -12.87
C GLY A 220 -8.79 10.77 -12.84
N VAL A 221 -9.95 10.57 -13.50
CA VAL A 221 -11.05 11.55 -13.48
C VAL A 221 -11.66 11.63 -12.08
N PHE A 222 -11.96 10.49 -11.46
CA PHE A 222 -12.53 10.47 -10.11
C PHE A 222 -11.57 11.06 -9.07
N ASP A 223 -10.29 10.69 -9.09
CA ASP A 223 -9.29 11.17 -8.15
C ASP A 223 -9.17 12.71 -8.22
N TYR A 224 -9.19 13.28 -9.42
CA TYR A 224 -9.23 14.73 -9.60
C TYR A 224 -10.49 15.35 -9.00
N PHE A 225 -11.68 14.82 -9.31
CA PHE A 225 -12.96 15.34 -8.81
C PHE A 225 -13.02 15.28 -7.29
N MET A 226 -12.69 14.12 -6.70
CA MET A 226 -12.78 13.90 -5.27
C MET A 226 -11.81 14.82 -4.51
N VAL A 227 -10.52 14.84 -4.86
CA VAL A 227 -9.55 15.70 -4.16
C VAL A 227 -9.91 17.16 -4.30
N ASN A 228 -10.26 17.63 -5.50
CA ASN A 228 -10.57 19.05 -5.70
C ASN A 228 -11.93 19.44 -5.12
N SER A 229 -12.85 18.50 -4.89
CA SER A 229 -14.09 18.79 -4.17
C SER A 229 -13.86 19.14 -2.70
N VAL A 230 -12.76 18.65 -2.11
CA VAL A 230 -12.36 18.90 -0.73
C VAL A 230 -11.39 20.09 -0.64
N HIS A 231 -10.34 20.10 -1.47
CA HIS A 231 -9.20 21.01 -1.29
C HIS A 231 -9.20 22.24 -2.21
N ASN A 232 -10.19 22.37 -3.11
CA ASN A 232 -10.25 23.47 -4.07
C ASN A 232 -11.63 24.12 -4.05
N GLU A 233 -11.76 25.21 -3.29
CA GLU A 233 -13.01 25.97 -3.14
C GLU A 233 -13.63 26.36 -4.50
N THR A 234 -12.80 26.75 -5.47
CA THR A 234 -13.29 27.15 -6.80
C THR A 234 -13.93 25.95 -7.51
N PHE A 235 -13.28 24.79 -7.47
CA PHE A 235 -13.82 23.57 -8.07
C PHE A 235 -15.05 23.06 -7.32
N ALA A 236 -15.02 23.04 -5.98
CA ALA A 236 -16.15 22.68 -5.14
C ALA A 236 -17.40 23.52 -5.47
N ASN A 237 -17.24 24.84 -5.61
CA ASN A 237 -18.32 25.73 -6.04
C ASN A 237 -18.79 25.45 -7.47
N LEU A 238 -17.86 25.13 -8.38
CA LEU A 238 -18.19 24.80 -9.77
C LEU A 238 -19.05 23.54 -9.89
N ILE A 239 -18.81 22.53 -9.04
CA ILE A 239 -19.54 21.26 -9.06
C ILE A 239 -20.72 21.20 -8.07
N ALA A 240 -20.99 22.26 -7.30
CA ALA A 240 -22.04 22.26 -6.28
C ALA A 240 -23.44 21.91 -6.82
N ASN A 241 -23.74 22.27 -8.07
CA ASN A 241 -24.98 21.94 -8.78
C ASN A 241 -24.82 20.79 -9.80
N LYS A 242 -23.76 19.99 -9.64
CA LYS A 242 -23.34 18.89 -10.54
C LYS A 242 -23.25 17.56 -9.80
N THR A 243 -24.13 17.37 -8.83
CA THR A 243 -24.16 16.21 -7.95
C THR A 243 -24.39 14.91 -8.74
N ASP A 244 -25.24 14.93 -9.75
CA ASP A 244 -25.53 13.76 -10.58
C ASP A 244 -24.32 13.37 -11.45
N GLU A 245 -23.64 14.36 -12.05
CA GLU A 245 -22.42 14.11 -12.79
C GLU A 245 -21.30 13.57 -11.88
N PHE A 246 -21.10 14.15 -10.69
CA PHE A 246 -20.09 13.64 -9.76
C PHE A 246 -20.44 12.23 -9.24
N HIS A 247 -21.71 11.97 -8.95
CA HIS A 247 -22.18 10.63 -8.58
C HIS A 247 -21.92 9.61 -9.71
N GLN A 248 -22.13 10.00 -10.97
CA GLN A 248 -21.84 9.13 -12.11
C GLN A 248 -20.33 8.89 -12.29
N VAL A 249 -19.48 9.91 -12.07
CA VAL A 249 -18.01 9.73 -12.02
C VAL A 249 -17.62 8.71 -10.95
N ARG A 250 -18.17 8.84 -9.73
CA ARG A 250 -17.94 7.89 -8.63
C ARG A 250 -18.39 6.48 -8.98
N THR A 251 -19.61 6.34 -9.50
CA THR A 251 -20.18 5.03 -9.87
C THR A 251 -19.32 4.31 -10.92
N LEU A 252 -18.85 5.05 -11.95
CA LEU A 252 -17.98 4.45 -12.97
C LEU A 252 -16.62 4.05 -12.40
N GLN A 253 -16.08 4.86 -11.49
CA GLN A 253 -14.84 4.52 -10.79
C GLN A 253 -14.97 3.29 -9.87
N ASP A 254 -16.11 3.13 -9.21
CA ASP A 254 -16.41 1.97 -8.35
C ASP A 254 -16.37 0.68 -9.20
N ILE A 255 -17.06 0.69 -10.35
CA ILE A 255 -17.07 -0.43 -11.30
C ILE A 255 -15.65 -0.72 -11.79
N TYR A 256 -14.92 0.33 -12.21
CA TYR A 256 -13.58 0.21 -12.75
C TYR A 256 -12.59 -0.39 -11.74
N SER A 257 -12.57 0.11 -10.50
CA SER A 257 -11.64 -0.35 -9.48
C SER A 257 -11.90 -1.78 -9.04
N LYS A 258 -13.17 -2.16 -8.87
CA LYS A 258 -13.54 -3.54 -8.55
C LYS A 258 -13.10 -4.47 -9.67
N ALA A 259 -13.37 -4.12 -10.93
CA ALA A 259 -13.06 -4.98 -12.08
C ALA A 259 -11.55 -5.22 -12.26
N LEU A 260 -10.71 -4.24 -11.92
CA LEU A 260 -9.25 -4.39 -11.93
C LEU A 260 -8.70 -5.25 -10.79
N ASN A 261 -9.44 -5.39 -9.70
CA ASN A 261 -8.97 -6.00 -8.45
C ASN A 261 -9.72 -7.28 -8.06
N TYR A 262 -10.73 -7.68 -8.81
CA TYR A 262 -11.48 -8.89 -8.53
C TYR A 262 -12.19 -9.44 -9.76
N ASN A 263 -11.89 -10.70 -10.04
CA ASN A 263 -12.61 -11.54 -10.98
C ASN A 263 -12.80 -12.93 -10.37
N SER A 264 -14.05 -13.33 -10.11
CA SER A 264 -14.36 -14.63 -9.52
C SER A 264 -13.91 -15.83 -10.37
N SER A 265 -13.71 -15.63 -11.68
CA SER A 265 -13.20 -16.64 -12.61
C SER A 265 -11.68 -16.61 -12.77
N ASN A 266 -11.00 -15.58 -12.23
CA ASN A 266 -9.56 -15.44 -12.29
C ASN A 266 -9.00 -14.87 -10.98
N LEU A 267 -8.58 -15.77 -10.09
CA LEU A 267 -8.05 -15.42 -8.77
C LEU A 267 -6.69 -14.71 -8.83
N ASP A 268 -6.01 -14.68 -9.98
CA ASP A 268 -4.77 -13.91 -10.14
C ASP A 268 -5.01 -12.39 -9.94
N THR A 269 -6.26 -11.95 -10.09
CA THR A 269 -6.68 -10.56 -9.79
C THR A 269 -6.64 -10.21 -8.30
N THR A 270 -6.47 -11.19 -7.40
CA THR A 270 -6.51 -10.97 -5.94
C THR A 270 -5.20 -11.28 -5.21
N ILE A 271 -4.07 -11.42 -5.90
CA ILE A 271 -2.80 -11.85 -5.30
C ILE A 271 -2.35 -10.98 -4.10
N GLY A 272 -2.53 -9.66 -4.16
CA GLY A 272 -2.30 -8.76 -3.03
C GLY A 272 -3.24 -9.04 -1.84
N GLY A 273 -4.50 -9.35 -2.12
CA GLY A 273 -5.45 -9.82 -1.10
C GLY A 273 -5.08 -11.19 -0.51
N GLN A 274 -4.53 -12.11 -1.32
CA GLN A 274 -4.11 -13.44 -0.88
C GLN A 274 -2.88 -13.38 0.05
N THR A 275 -1.93 -12.50 -0.25
CA THR A 275 -0.76 -12.25 0.61
C THR A 275 -1.14 -11.53 1.89
N MET A 276 -2.02 -10.52 1.81
CA MET A 276 -2.60 -9.88 3.00
C MET A 276 -3.33 -10.88 3.90
N ALA A 277 -4.11 -11.81 3.32
CA ALA A 277 -4.73 -12.89 4.07
C ALA A 277 -3.70 -13.81 4.77
N GLY A 278 -2.58 -14.11 4.11
CA GLY A 278 -1.46 -14.83 4.72
C GLY A 278 -0.84 -14.06 5.88
N PHE A 279 -0.71 -12.73 5.74
CA PHE A 279 -0.19 -11.86 6.79
C PHE A 279 -1.13 -11.77 8.00
N ILE A 280 -2.44 -11.66 7.76
CA ILE A 280 -3.47 -11.72 8.81
C ILE A 280 -3.36 -13.02 9.62
N LEU A 281 -3.24 -14.17 8.95
CA LEU A 281 -3.04 -15.47 9.60
C LEU A 281 -1.78 -15.48 10.46
N GLN A 282 -0.68 -14.94 9.93
CA GLN A 282 0.60 -14.92 10.63
C GLN A 282 0.53 -14.08 11.91
N GLN A 283 -0.05 -12.87 11.82
CA GLN A 283 -0.13 -11.94 12.96
C GLN A 283 -1.12 -12.40 14.03
N LEU A 284 -2.32 -12.88 13.63
CA LEU A 284 -3.28 -13.42 14.60
C LEU A 284 -2.75 -14.69 15.30
N ASN A 285 -1.97 -15.52 14.60
CA ASN A 285 -1.36 -16.69 15.20
C ASN A 285 -0.31 -16.34 16.27
N LEU A 286 0.36 -15.18 16.16
CA LEU A 286 1.26 -14.70 17.23
C LEU A 286 0.47 -14.38 18.50
N THR A 287 -0.67 -13.71 18.37
CA THR A 287 -1.56 -13.45 19.51
C THR A 287 -2.09 -14.75 20.12
N GLU A 288 -2.51 -15.68 19.26
CA GLU A 288 -3.07 -16.96 19.70
C GLU A 288 -2.09 -17.83 20.48
N THR A 289 -0.86 -17.97 19.98
CA THR A 289 0.12 -18.93 20.51
C THR A 289 0.84 -18.44 21.76
N THR A 290 0.94 -17.12 21.93
CA THR A 290 1.62 -16.53 23.09
C THR A 290 0.69 -16.34 24.27
N GLY A 291 -0.61 -16.18 24.03
CA GLY A 291 -1.61 -15.88 25.06
C GLY A 291 -1.51 -14.48 25.66
N ASP A 292 -0.38 -13.78 25.46
CA ASP A 292 -0.03 -12.55 26.18
C ASP A 292 0.52 -11.40 25.30
N ALA A 293 1.00 -11.62 24.06
CA ALA A 293 1.54 -10.53 23.21
C ALA A 293 2.03 -11.01 21.83
N PRO A 294 1.82 -10.25 20.73
CA PRO A 294 1.17 -8.94 20.65
C PRO A 294 -0.37 -9.06 20.68
N TYR A 295 -1.04 -8.11 21.31
CA TYR A 295 -2.51 -8.04 21.37
C TYR A 295 -3.12 -7.34 20.15
N MET A 296 -2.38 -6.42 19.56
CA MET A 296 -2.86 -5.61 18.45
C MET A 296 -1.81 -5.54 17.34
N THR A 297 -2.26 -5.69 16.10
CA THR A 297 -1.46 -5.39 14.92
C THR A 297 -2.18 -4.37 14.06
N TYR A 298 -1.47 -3.34 13.62
CA TYR A 298 -1.93 -2.39 12.62
C TYR A 298 -1.06 -2.46 11.37
N ALA A 299 -1.69 -2.56 10.21
CA ALA A 299 -1.04 -2.46 8.92
C ALA A 299 -1.76 -1.42 8.08
N VAL A 300 -1.02 -0.59 7.34
CA VAL A 300 -1.61 0.39 6.40
C VAL A 300 -1.25 0.05 4.96
N GLY A 301 -2.23 0.16 4.08
CA GLY A 301 -2.07 -0.10 2.65
C GLY A 301 -3.01 0.73 1.78
N ALA A 302 -3.16 0.32 0.53
CA ALA A 302 -4.00 0.97 -0.46
C ALA A 302 -5.34 0.24 -0.67
N TYR A 303 -6.27 0.92 -1.33
CA TYR A 303 -7.66 0.49 -1.47
C TYR A 303 -7.85 -0.70 -2.42
N ASP A 304 -6.92 -0.90 -3.35
CA ASP A 304 -6.82 -2.07 -4.22
C ASP A 304 -6.69 -3.36 -3.41
N ILE A 305 -5.81 -3.39 -2.41
CA ILE A 305 -5.65 -4.55 -1.51
C ILE A 305 -6.95 -4.86 -0.77
N PHE A 306 -7.73 -3.86 -0.37
CA PHE A 306 -9.04 -4.11 0.22
C PHE A 306 -10.00 -4.78 -0.76
N TYR A 307 -10.10 -4.30 -2.01
CA TYR A 307 -10.95 -4.95 -3.01
C TYR A 307 -10.56 -6.41 -3.25
N GLN A 308 -9.26 -6.68 -3.29
CA GLN A 308 -8.73 -8.03 -3.43
C GLN A 308 -9.05 -8.88 -2.20
N LEU A 309 -8.84 -8.34 -0.99
CA LEU A 309 -9.15 -9.00 0.29
C LEU A 309 -10.65 -9.29 0.43
N PHE A 310 -11.53 -8.38 0.02
CA PHE A 310 -12.97 -8.62 -0.01
C PHE A 310 -13.33 -9.80 -0.90
N GLY A 311 -12.62 -9.98 -2.02
CA GLY A 311 -12.74 -11.17 -2.87
C GLY A 311 -12.28 -12.44 -2.17
N VAL A 312 -11.13 -12.40 -1.50
CA VAL A 312 -10.60 -13.53 -0.73
C VAL A 312 -11.55 -13.96 0.40
N LEU A 313 -12.20 -12.99 1.05
CA LEU A 313 -13.16 -13.22 2.14
C LEU A 313 -14.59 -13.56 1.67
N ASP A 314 -14.84 -13.73 0.37
CA ASP A 314 -16.16 -13.95 -0.24
C ASP A 314 -17.19 -12.84 0.01
N LEU A 315 -16.76 -11.62 0.33
CA LEU A 315 -17.65 -10.51 0.68
C LEU A 315 -18.47 -10.00 -0.50
N TYR A 316 -18.02 -10.19 -1.73
CA TYR A 316 -18.81 -9.90 -2.93
C TYR A 316 -20.02 -10.83 -3.14
N ASN A 317 -20.05 -11.97 -2.41
CA ASN A 317 -21.14 -12.93 -2.46
C ASN A 317 -22.16 -12.72 -1.33
N VAL A 318 -21.85 -11.85 -0.36
CA VAL A 318 -22.74 -11.48 0.74
C VAL A 318 -23.87 -10.63 0.16
N ASN A 319 -24.97 -11.30 -0.17
CA ASN A 319 -26.26 -10.76 -0.61
C ASN A 319 -26.20 -9.61 -1.64
N GLN A 320 -26.21 -9.98 -2.93
CA GLN A 320 -26.22 -9.08 -4.10
C GLN A 320 -27.40 -8.08 -4.19
N THR A 321 -28.38 -8.11 -3.27
CA THR A 321 -29.63 -7.35 -3.46
C THR A 321 -29.70 -5.98 -2.77
N VAL A 322 -28.80 -5.62 -1.85
CA VAL A 322 -28.94 -4.33 -1.13
C VAL A 322 -27.62 -3.67 -0.72
N ASP A 323 -26.51 -4.39 -0.59
CA ASP A 323 -25.30 -3.84 0.04
C ASP A 323 -24.21 -3.43 -0.98
N THR A 324 -23.98 -2.13 -1.12
CA THR A 324 -22.90 -1.55 -1.93
C THR A 324 -21.58 -1.40 -1.16
N THR A 325 -21.56 -1.77 0.13
CA THR A 325 -20.42 -1.59 1.05
C THR A 325 -19.09 -2.06 0.44
N PHE A 326 -19.08 -3.24 -0.18
CA PHE A 326 -17.84 -3.84 -0.70
C PHE A 326 -17.55 -3.48 -2.16
N THR A 327 -18.50 -2.90 -2.88
CA THR A 327 -18.35 -2.58 -4.32
C THR A 327 -18.15 -1.10 -4.59
N GLY A 328 -18.49 -0.22 -3.64
CA GLY A 328 -18.23 1.21 -3.74
C GLY A 328 -16.77 1.55 -3.43
N ILE A 329 -16.38 2.81 -3.67
CA ILE A 329 -15.08 3.30 -3.24
C ILE A 329 -14.98 3.29 -1.73
N ILE A 330 -13.88 2.74 -1.27
CA ILE A 330 -13.47 2.70 0.13
C ILE A 330 -13.03 4.12 0.50
N ASN A 331 -13.56 4.67 1.58
CA ASN A 331 -13.26 6.03 2.04
C ASN A 331 -11.84 6.11 2.62
N TYR A 332 -11.30 7.32 2.76
CA TYR A 332 -9.97 7.50 3.36
C TYR A 332 -9.98 7.07 4.82
N ALA A 333 -8.84 6.57 5.31
CA ALA A 333 -8.69 6.04 6.67
C ALA A 333 -9.68 4.92 7.09
N ALA A 334 -10.40 4.32 6.12
CA ALA A 334 -11.21 3.14 6.33
C ALA A 334 -10.36 1.94 6.80
N SER A 335 -11.00 0.96 7.42
CA SER A 335 -10.32 -0.11 8.13
C SER A 335 -11.09 -1.43 8.09
N ALA A 336 -10.38 -2.50 7.73
CA ALA A 336 -10.79 -3.88 7.90
C ALA A 336 -10.23 -4.40 9.23
N VAL A 337 -11.08 -5.02 10.04
CA VAL A 337 -10.78 -5.39 11.43
C VAL A 337 -11.04 -6.87 11.62
N PHE A 338 -10.09 -7.61 12.14
CA PHE A 338 -10.25 -9.01 12.55
C PHE A 338 -10.08 -9.08 14.06
N GLU A 339 -11.17 -9.30 14.77
CA GLU A 339 -11.15 -9.45 16.23
C GLU A 339 -11.14 -10.93 16.59
N LEU A 340 -10.10 -11.34 17.34
CA LEU A 340 -10.05 -12.62 18.03
C LEU A 340 -10.78 -12.44 19.36
N VAL A 341 -11.87 -13.17 19.51
CA VAL A 341 -12.73 -13.12 20.70
C VAL A 341 -12.72 -14.46 21.41
N GLU A 342 -12.80 -14.41 22.74
CA GLU A 342 -12.84 -15.59 23.59
C GLU A 342 -14.17 -15.59 24.38
N SER A 343 -14.87 -16.72 24.34
CA SER A 343 -16.09 -17.00 25.10
C SER A 343 -16.04 -18.45 25.57
N ASP A 344 -16.20 -18.70 26.87
CA ASP A 344 -16.21 -20.06 27.44
C ASP A 344 -14.98 -20.94 27.12
N ASN A 345 -13.79 -20.33 26.91
CA ASN A 345 -12.54 -20.94 26.42
C ASN A 345 -12.56 -21.36 24.94
N ASP A 346 -13.64 -21.07 24.22
CA ASP A 346 -13.67 -21.17 22.77
C ASP A 346 -13.23 -19.85 22.15
N LYS A 347 -12.38 -19.96 21.12
CA LYS A 347 -11.87 -18.79 20.39
C LYS A 347 -12.54 -18.67 19.03
N MET A 348 -13.09 -17.49 18.80
CA MET A 348 -13.81 -17.14 17.58
C MET A 348 -13.12 -15.96 16.93
N ILE A 349 -13.35 -15.79 15.63
CA ILE A 349 -12.97 -14.61 14.89
C ILE A 349 -14.23 -13.93 14.37
N ARG A 350 -14.21 -12.60 14.30
CA ARG A 350 -15.16 -11.83 13.50
C ARG A 350 -14.47 -10.78 12.66
N PHE A 351 -15.01 -10.58 11.46
CA PHE A 351 -14.56 -9.55 10.54
C PHE A 351 -15.47 -8.33 10.66
N GLY A 352 -14.86 -7.18 10.88
CA GLY A 352 -15.49 -5.88 10.90
C GLY A 352 -14.97 -4.96 9.80
N PHE A 353 -15.81 -4.06 9.31
CA PHE A 353 -15.42 -3.00 8.40
C PHE A 353 -15.94 -1.66 8.92
N ARG A 354 -15.06 -0.66 8.96
CA ARG A 354 -15.38 0.75 9.24
C ARG A 354 -14.91 1.57 8.06
N ASN A 355 -15.83 2.26 7.38
CA ASN A 355 -15.55 2.88 6.08
C ASN A 355 -15.35 4.39 6.15
N GLY A 356 -14.33 4.83 6.87
CA GLY A 356 -14.02 6.25 7.05
C GLY A 356 -13.84 6.62 8.51
N THR A 357 -13.85 7.92 8.77
CA THR A 357 -13.65 8.50 10.10
C THR A 357 -14.82 9.34 10.59
N ASP A 358 -15.92 9.43 9.84
CA ASP A 358 -17.08 10.23 10.23
C ASP A 358 -17.63 9.75 11.59
N GLU A 359 -18.31 10.65 12.32
CA GLU A 359 -18.88 10.33 13.65
C GLU A 359 -19.86 9.14 13.61
N SER A 360 -20.57 8.96 12.49
CA SER A 360 -21.47 7.82 12.27
C SER A 360 -20.75 6.52 11.87
N ASP A 361 -19.47 6.59 11.49
CA ASP A 361 -18.70 5.41 11.05
C ASP A 361 -18.25 4.58 12.25
N THR A 362 -18.80 3.38 12.34
CA THR A 362 -18.45 2.37 13.36
C THR A 362 -17.98 1.07 12.70
N VAL A 363 -17.48 0.14 13.51
CA VAL A 363 -17.13 -1.21 13.04
C VAL A 363 -18.42 -2.02 12.92
N LEU A 364 -18.80 -2.34 11.68
CA LEU A 364 -19.92 -3.23 11.38
C LEU A 364 -19.40 -4.64 11.06
N TYR A 365 -20.04 -5.67 11.60
CA TYR A 365 -19.59 -7.05 11.40
C TYR A 365 -20.30 -7.74 10.25
N TYR A 366 -19.54 -8.52 9.48
CA TYR A 366 -20.02 -9.24 8.31
C TYR A 366 -19.59 -10.70 8.33
N PRO A 367 -20.44 -11.62 7.88
CA PRO A 367 -20.02 -13.00 7.66
C PRO A 367 -18.99 -13.05 6.55
N ILE A 368 -17.95 -13.87 6.75
CA ILE A 368 -16.86 -14.07 5.78
C ILE A 368 -16.72 -15.55 5.42
N LEU A 369 -16.01 -15.82 4.32
CA LEU A 369 -15.63 -17.16 3.86
C LEU A 369 -16.84 -18.08 3.64
N GLY A 370 -17.95 -17.50 3.16
CA GLY A 370 -19.20 -18.23 2.89
C GLY A 370 -20.00 -18.62 4.13
N SER A 371 -19.63 -18.14 5.32
CA SER A 371 -20.40 -18.32 6.55
C SER A 371 -21.75 -17.59 6.48
N ASN A 372 -22.71 -18.02 7.30
CA ASN A 372 -23.95 -17.28 7.59
C ASN A 372 -23.92 -16.58 8.95
N SER A 373 -22.80 -16.70 9.68
CA SER A 373 -22.56 -16.10 11.00
C SER A 373 -21.44 -15.08 10.90
N THR A 374 -21.57 -13.96 11.62
CA THR A 374 -20.52 -12.94 11.78
C THR A 374 -19.36 -13.41 12.66
N GLU A 375 -19.56 -14.50 13.40
CA GLU A 375 -18.53 -15.16 14.20
C GLU A 375 -18.25 -16.56 13.66
N MET A 376 -16.97 -16.92 13.61
CA MET A 376 -16.47 -18.20 13.12
C MET A 376 -15.43 -18.77 14.09
N PRO A 377 -15.42 -20.09 14.36
CA PRO A 377 -14.35 -20.69 15.16
C PRO A 377 -12.98 -20.38 14.57
N TYR A 378 -12.03 -19.95 15.40
CA TYR A 378 -10.71 -19.51 14.93
C TYR A 378 -9.98 -20.60 14.13
N THR A 379 -10.11 -21.87 14.54
CA THR A 379 -9.54 -23.02 13.81
C THR A 379 -10.15 -23.20 12.41
N THR A 380 -11.47 -22.99 12.28
CA THR A 380 -12.16 -22.98 10.99
C THR A 380 -11.68 -21.83 10.12
N PHE A 381 -11.55 -20.63 10.68
CA PHE A 381 -11.02 -19.47 9.99
C PHE A 381 -9.61 -19.71 9.45
N VAL A 382 -8.70 -20.24 10.27
CA VAL A 382 -7.34 -20.60 9.84
C VAL A 382 -7.38 -21.59 8.69
N SER A 383 -8.17 -22.67 8.81
CA SER A 383 -8.31 -23.69 7.77
C SER A 383 -8.84 -23.13 6.46
N GLU A 384 -9.92 -22.35 6.49
CA GLU A 384 -10.57 -21.83 5.28
C GLU A 384 -9.76 -20.69 4.62
N LEU A 385 -9.23 -19.76 5.42
CA LEU A 385 -8.44 -18.65 4.88
C LEU A 385 -7.10 -19.14 4.30
N THR A 386 -6.47 -20.16 4.91
CA THR A 386 -5.22 -20.74 4.39
C THR A 386 -5.37 -21.22 2.94
N LYS A 387 -6.52 -21.79 2.58
CA LYS A 387 -6.80 -22.28 1.20
C LYS A 387 -6.82 -21.16 0.17
N LYS A 388 -7.01 -19.91 0.61
CA LYS A 388 -7.14 -18.73 -0.24
C LYS A 388 -6.00 -17.73 -0.04
N SER A 389 -4.98 -18.09 0.73
CA SER A 389 -3.87 -17.21 1.07
C SER A 389 -2.55 -17.69 0.45
N ILE A 390 -1.68 -16.74 0.17
CA ILE A 390 -0.27 -16.99 -0.08
C ILE A 390 0.46 -16.76 1.25
N THR A 391 1.03 -17.81 1.82
CA THR A 391 1.59 -17.80 3.18
C THR A 391 3.12 -17.78 3.23
N ASP A 392 3.78 -17.82 2.06
CA ASP A 392 5.23 -17.80 1.98
C ASP A 392 5.76 -17.18 0.68
N LEU A 393 6.97 -16.66 0.76
CA LEU A 393 7.67 -15.99 -0.34
C LEU A 393 7.84 -16.87 -1.57
N LYS A 394 8.17 -18.15 -1.39
CA LYS A 394 8.41 -19.06 -2.51
C LYS A 394 7.11 -19.25 -3.29
N THR A 395 5.99 -19.47 -2.61
CA THR A 395 4.68 -19.57 -3.25
C THR A 395 4.36 -18.29 -4.02
N TRP A 396 4.56 -17.11 -3.41
CA TRP A 396 4.37 -15.83 -4.10
C TRP A 396 5.22 -15.70 -5.38
N CYS A 397 6.53 -15.96 -5.29
CA CYS A 397 7.45 -15.87 -6.43
C CYS A 397 7.01 -16.76 -7.59
N ASN A 398 6.55 -17.99 -7.29
CA ASN A 398 6.02 -18.91 -8.30
C ASN A 398 4.70 -18.42 -8.89
N THR A 399 3.73 -18.05 -8.06
CA THR A 399 2.42 -17.53 -8.50
C THR A 399 2.60 -16.30 -9.39
N CYS A 400 3.47 -15.37 -9.01
CA CYS A 400 3.70 -14.15 -9.77
C CYS A 400 4.61 -14.31 -10.99
N SER A 401 5.35 -15.43 -11.10
CA SER A 401 6.47 -15.56 -12.03
C SER A 401 7.44 -14.38 -11.95
N ALA A 402 7.70 -13.89 -10.73
CA ALA A 402 8.42 -12.64 -10.46
C ALA A 402 9.96 -12.81 -10.53
N TRP A 403 10.46 -13.52 -11.54
CA TRP A 403 11.89 -13.92 -11.62
C TRP A 403 12.86 -12.75 -11.83
N SER A 404 12.35 -11.58 -12.23
CA SER A 404 13.12 -10.34 -12.30
C SER A 404 13.47 -9.78 -10.91
N GLN A 405 12.73 -10.17 -9.86
CA GLN A 405 13.00 -9.76 -8.49
C GLN A 405 14.17 -10.55 -7.93
N ASP A 406 15.15 -9.85 -7.35
CA ASP A 406 16.38 -10.46 -6.85
C ASP A 406 16.09 -11.54 -5.79
N PHE A 407 15.13 -11.30 -4.90
CA PHE A 407 14.72 -12.26 -3.88
C PHE A 407 13.97 -13.48 -4.42
N CYS A 408 13.43 -13.42 -5.64
CA CYS A 408 12.76 -14.55 -6.29
C CYS A 408 13.70 -15.41 -7.15
N LYS A 409 14.89 -14.92 -7.50
CA LYS A 409 15.83 -15.65 -8.39
C LYS A 409 16.17 -17.04 -7.87
N VAL A 410 16.31 -17.21 -6.55
CA VAL A 410 16.62 -18.50 -5.90
C VAL A 410 15.52 -19.55 -6.05
N TYR A 411 14.30 -19.13 -6.41
CA TYR A 411 13.16 -20.01 -6.67
C TYR A 411 12.88 -20.20 -8.15
N SER A 412 13.60 -19.50 -9.04
CA SER A 412 13.38 -19.59 -10.48
C SER A 412 13.73 -20.99 -11.03
N PRO A 413 13.00 -21.48 -12.05
CA PRO A 413 13.31 -22.76 -12.68
C PRO A 413 14.77 -22.87 -13.14
N ASP A 414 15.32 -21.82 -13.74
CA ASP A 414 16.70 -21.78 -14.22
C ASP A 414 17.71 -21.92 -13.08
N TYR A 415 17.49 -21.22 -11.96
CA TYR A 415 18.35 -21.33 -10.78
C TYR A 415 18.28 -22.73 -10.16
N LEU A 416 17.08 -23.28 -10.01
CA LEU A 416 16.89 -24.62 -9.44
C LEU A 416 17.51 -25.70 -10.33
N ASN A 417 17.39 -25.56 -11.66
CA ASN A 417 18.06 -26.45 -12.62
C ASN A 417 19.59 -26.34 -12.52
N ALA A 418 20.13 -25.13 -12.47
CA ALA A 418 21.57 -24.91 -12.31
C ALA A 418 22.10 -25.45 -10.95
N ALA A 419 21.34 -25.32 -9.87
CA ALA A 419 21.71 -25.84 -8.56
C ALA A 419 21.65 -27.38 -8.50
N ALA A 420 20.67 -28.00 -9.17
CA ALA A 420 20.53 -29.46 -9.25
C ALA A 420 21.66 -30.10 -10.05
N HIS A 421 22.12 -29.44 -11.11
CA HIS A 421 23.34 -29.80 -11.81
C HIS A 421 24.54 -29.30 -11.00
N ASN A 422 24.91 -30.02 -9.93
CA ASN A 422 26.17 -29.83 -9.18
C ASN A 422 27.28 -29.40 -10.15
N PHE A 423 27.54 -28.10 -10.26
CA PHE A 423 28.61 -27.57 -11.10
C PHE A 423 29.90 -27.91 -10.37
N LYS A 424 30.30 -29.18 -10.46
CA LYS A 424 31.67 -29.58 -10.24
C LYS A 424 32.44 -28.82 -11.31
N PHE A 425 33.06 -27.71 -10.92
CA PHE A 425 34.19 -27.21 -11.67
C PHE A 425 35.19 -28.36 -11.76
N SER A 426 35.12 -29.09 -12.86
CA SER A 426 36.15 -30.03 -13.26
C SER A 426 37.37 -29.18 -13.58
N THR A 427 38.20 -28.94 -12.56
CA THR A 427 39.53 -28.36 -12.74
C THR A 427 40.44 -29.27 -13.58
N SER A 428 40.01 -30.50 -13.86
CA SER A 428 40.62 -31.34 -14.89
C SER A 428 40.13 -30.93 -16.28
N ASN A 429 40.88 -30.06 -16.95
CA ASN A 429 41.17 -30.10 -18.41
C ASN A 429 41.68 -28.77 -19.01
N LEU A 430 42.29 -27.88 -18.21
CA LEU A 430 43.24 -26.90 -18.75
C LEU A 430 44.57 -27.07 -18.02
N SER A 431 45.59 -27.53 -18.73
CA SER A 431 46.96 -27.39 -18.22
C SER A 431 47.23 -25.90 -18.00
N LEU A 432 48.04 -25.55 -17.01
CA LEU A 432 48.46 -24.15 -16.78
C LEU A 432 49.00 -23.49 -18.07
N ALA A 433 49.58 -24.30 -18.96
CA ALA A 433 50.05 -23.85 -20.27
C ALA A 433 48.91 -23.46 -21.24
N GLY A 434 47.78 -24.16 -21.23
CA GLY A 434 46.61 -23.83 -22.06
C GLY A 434 45.91 -22.54 -21.60
N ALA A 435 45.78 -22.36 -20.28
CA ALA A 435 45.22 -21.12 -19.71
C ALA A 435 46.17 -19.92 -19.96
N GLY A 436 47.48 -20.14 -19.84
CA GLY A 436 48.50 -19.15 -20.19
C GLY A 436 48.50 -18.78 -21.68
N GLY A 437 48.26 -19.75 -22.57
CA GLY A 437 48.17 -19.53 -24.01
C GLY A 437 46.98 -18.65 -24.42
N ILE A 438 45.80 -18.88 -23.83
CA ILE A 438 44.61 -18.06 -24.10
C ILE A 438 44.80 -16.64 -23.55
N GLY A 439 45.33 -16.51 -22.33
CA GLY A 439 45.65 -15.20 -21.74
C GLY A 439 46.68 -14.41 -22.56
N ALA A 440 47.74 -15.07 -23.03
CA ALA A 440 48.74 -14.45 -23.89
C ALA A 440 48.16 -14.06 -25.26
N GLY A 441 47.33 -14.92 -25.86
CA GLY A 441 46.67 -14.63 -27.15
C GLY A 441 45.74 -13.42 -27.08
N VAL A 442 44.90 -13.35 -26.05
CA VAL A 442 44.00 -12.20 -25.84
C VAL A 442 44.79 -10.92 -25.56
N THR A 443 45.84 -10.99 -24.74
CA THR A 443 46.68 -9.83 -24.43
C THR A 443 47.40 -9.32 -25.67
N LEU A 444 47.98 -10.21 -26.49
CA LEU A 444 48.63 -9.83 -27.74
C LEU A 444 47.65 -9.21 -28.74
N PHE A 445 46.42 -9.73 -28.82
CA PHE A 445 45.38 -9.18 -29.68
C PHE A 445 44.97 -7.77 -29.25
N VAL A 446 44.74 -7.56 -27.94
CA VAL A 446 44.39 -6.24 -27.39
C VAL A 446 45.54 -5.24 -27.59
N VAL A 447 46.79 -5.64 -27.32
CA VAL A 447 47.97 -4.78 -27.55
C VAL A 447 48.11 -4.43 -29.03
N ALA A 448 47.93 -5.38 -29.94
CA ALA A 448 47.98 -5.13 -31.38
C ALA A 448 46.90 -4.13 -31.83
N LEU A 449 45.68 -4.25 -31.31
CA LEU A 449 44.58 -3.30 -31.55
C LEU A 449 44.93 -1.89 -31.05
N VAL A 450 45.45 -1.76 -29.83
CA VAL A 450 45.85 -0.48 -29.25
C VAL A 450 46.99 0.16 -30.06
N LEU A 451 47.99 -0.62 -30.46
CA LEU A 451 49.09 -0.13 -31.30
C LEU A 451 48.63 0.28 -32.70
N ALA A 452 47.69 -0.47 -33.30
CA ALA A 452 47.10 -0.11 -34.59
C ALA A 452 46.30 1.21 -34.50
N LEU A 453 45.51 1.38 -33.45
CA LEU A 453 44.78 2.62 -33.19
C LEU A 453 45.74 3.80 -32.95
N ALA A 454 46.81 3.60 -32.18
CA ALA A 454 47.84 4.62 -31.97
C ALA A 454 48.55 5.00 -33.29
N TYR A 455 48.93 4.02 -34.12
CA TYR A 455 49.54 4.27 -35.42
C TYR A 455 48.63 5.08 -36.35
N LEU A 456 47.33 4.78 -36.39
CA LEU A 456 46.36 5.54 -37.17
C LEU A 456 46.23 6.99 -36.65
N PHE A 457 46.29 7.19 -35.33
CA PHE A 457 46.23 8.51 -34.71
C PHE A 457 47.48 9.36 -35.04
N PHE A 458 48.68 8.78 -34.94
CA PHE A 458 49.93 9.47 -35.29
C PHE A 458 50.11 9.70 -36.79
N ARG A 459 49.59 8.81 -37.64
CA ARG A 459 49.57 9.00 -39.10
C ARG A 459 48.63 10.14 -39.52
N LYS A 460 47.51 10.33 -38.82
CA LYS A 460 46.59 11.46 -39.06
C LYS A 460 47.19 12.80 -38.64
N SER A 461 48.00 12.82 -37.58
CA SER A 461 48.72 14.02 -37.12
C SER A 461 49.87 14.45 -38.05
N ARG A 462 50.52 13.51 -38.75
CA ARG A 462 51.55 13.83 -39.77
C ARG A 462 50.98 14.29 -41.12
N SER A 463 49.69 14.13 -41.38
CA SER A 463 49.04 14.55 -42.64
C SER A 463 48.62 16.03 -42.65
N THR A 464 48.72 16.73 -41.52
CA THR A 464 48.23 18.12 -41.36
C THR A 464 49.34 19.17 -41.27
N SER A 465 50.52 18.87 -41.81
CA SER A 465 51.60 19.87 -41.94
C SER A 465 52.14 19.89 -43.37
N SER A 466 51.42 20.58 -44.27
CA SER A 466 52.00 21.16 -45.49
C SER A 466 51.10 22.29 -46.07
N SER A 467 51.74 23.38 -46.52
CA SER A 467 51.26 24.70 -46.97
C SER A 467 50.77 25.64 -45.85
N ILE A 468 51.36 26.80 -45.50
CA ILE A 468 52.08 27.90 -46.20
C ILE A 468 51.23 28.57 -47.30
N HIS A 469 50.57 29.73 -47.04
CA HIS A 469 51.09 31.10 -47.30
C HIS A 469 50.01 32.23 -47.10
N SER A 470 50.43 33.35 -46.48
CA SER A 470 50.04 34.80 -46.62
C SER A 470 48.55 35.26 -46.61
N SER A 471 48.02 35.98 -45.58
CA SER A 471 48.08 37.45 -45.24
C SER A 471 47.24 38.41 -46.13
N PRO A 472 46.76 39.61 -45.68
CA PRO A 472 46.82 40.28 -44.35
C PRO A 472 45.56 41.11 -43.89
N HIS A 473 45.68 41.72 -42.68
CA HIS A 473 45.02 42.94 -42.13
C HIS A 473 43.59 42.86 -41.51
N THR A 474 43.19 43.60 -40.45
CA THR A 474 43.76 44.27 -39.25
C THR A 474 42.55 44.74 -38.41
N GLU A 475 42.54 44.54 -37.08
CA GLU A 475 41.98 45.40 -35.99
C GLU A 475 41.77 44.51 -34.75
N VAL A 476 42.68 44.48 -33.77
CA VAL A 476 42.90 45.39 -32.61
C VAL A 476 41.69 45.51 -31.67
N GLY A 477 41.82 44.95 -30.46
CA GLY A 477 40.98 45.30 -29.30
C GLY A 477 40.95 44.30 -28.13
N SER A 478 41.97 44.35 -27.26
CA SER A 478 42.06 43.96 -25.81
C SER A 478 41.03 42.97 -25.22
N VAL A 479 41.42 41.76 -24.75
CA VAL A 479 42.04 41.42 -23.44
C VAL A 479 41.18 41.80 -22.21
N SER A 480 40.64 40.78 -21.49
CA SER A 480 41.02 40.50 -20.09
C SER A 480 40.40 39.21 -19.53
N SER A 481 41.29 38.27 -19.17
CA SER A 481 41.31 37.40 -17.97
C SER A 481 40.08 36.58 -17.52
N ALA A 482 40.29 35.25 -17.54
CA ALA A 482 39.78 34.20 -16.64
C ALA A 482 40.05 34.52 -15.13
N PRO A 483 39.65 33.73 -14.09
CA PRO A 483 39.36 32.29 -14.13
C PRO A 483 38.28 31.71 -13.18
N LYS A 484 38.05 30.39 -13.35
CA LYS A 484 37.69 29.32 -12.40
C LYS A 484 37.24 29.70 -10.98
N GLN A 485 36.19 29.02 -10.51
CA GLN A 485 36.21 28.38 -9.20
C GLN A 485 35.30 27.15 -9.12
N GLU A 486 35.86 26.05 -8.63
CA GLU A 486 35.17 24.92 -8.01
C GLU A 486 34.45 25.39 -6.73
N VAL A 487 33.22 24.91 -6.52
CA VAL A 487 32.78 24.09 -5.37
C VAL A 487 31.68 23.17 -5.88
#